data_AF-A0A9W4HK53-F1
#
_entry.id   AF-A0A9W4HK53-F1
#
_cell.length_a   1.000
_cell.length_b   1.000
_cell.length_c   1.000
_cell.angle_alpha   90.00
_cell.angle_beta   90.00
_cell.angle_gamma   90.00
#
_symmetry.space_group_name_H-M   'P 1'
#
loop_
_entity.id
_entity.type
_entity.pdbx_description
1 polymer ?
#
loop_
_entity_poly.entity_id
_entity_poly.type
_entity_poly.pdbx_seq_one_letter_code
_entity_poly.pdbx_strand_id
1 'polypeptide(L)'
;MARHMSIPTVFKGLPGGVSTFRESIPKVPFRAQHLVLEAMQKMLEQSGFYFIQRWLPQACRSAEWVCAESMELHRLFPFLNRHKKYVSSKGFHQILAKLHSLRHTVSNIRHAAVHRILQDSESLLEMLQAAVAFASCIGDKGCTQQLEFLCSTMNNLLFQMNERLHHLQQRVLVQIRICHSRPAELMQRRALLPEAVRRLTEQSEHMFNSQVQDIVRKNLLLC
;
A
#
# COMPACT_ATOMS: atom_id res chain seq x y z
N MET A 1 -14.53 22.68 -1.43
CA MET A 1 -15.64 21.89 -1.99
C MET A 1 -15.53 20.46 -1.48
N ALA A 2 -16.28 20.14 -0.44
CA ALA A 2 -16.25 18.86 0.25
C ALA A 2 -16.89 17.77 -0.62
N ARG A 3 -16.11 16.76 -1.02
CA ARG A 3 -16.67 15.56 -1.64
C ARG A 3 -17.27 14.71 -0.51
N HIS A 4 -18.59 14.51 -0.58
CA HIS A 4 -19.32 13.52 0.19
C HIS A 4 -18.57 12.19 0.18
N MET A 5 -18.09 11.75 1.35
CA MET A 5 -17.78 10.34 1.60
C MET A 5 -19.12 9.60 1.63
N SER A 6 -19.52 9.04 0.49
CA SER A 6 -20.63 8.11 0.43
C SER A 6 -20.27 6.88 1.24
N ILE A 7 -20.92 6.72 2.39
CA ILE A 7 -21.01 5.49 3.18
C ILE A 7 -21.38 4.36 2.21
N PRO A 8 -20.76 3.17 2.27
CA PRO A 8 -21.20 2.05 1.46
C PRO A 8 -22.67 1.77 1.81
N THR A 9 -23.55 1.88 0.82
CA THR A 9 -24.97 1.60 0.95
C THR A 9 -25.16 0.09 1.19
N VAL A 10 -25.04 -0.37 2.44
CA VAL A 10 -25.13 -1.81 2.78
C VAL A 10 -26.58 -2.26 3.01
N PHE A 11 -27.56 -1.36 3.10
CA PHE A 11 -28.95 -1.74 3.29
C PHE A 11 -29.90 -0.82 2.52
N LYS A 12 -30.18 -1.13 1.25
CA LYS A 12 -31.41 -0.67 0.60
C LYS A 12 -32.21 -1.86 0.10
N GLY A 13 -33.40 -2.01 0.67
CA GLY A 13 -34.50 -2.80 0.11
C GLY A 13 -34.46 -4.30 0.39
N LEU A 14 -35.31 -4.76 1.30
CA LEU A 14 -35.93 -6.08 1.19
C LEU A 14 -37.44 -5.82 1.09
N PRO A 15 -38.05 -6.22 -0.04
CA PRO A 15 -38.55 -7.58 -0.12
C PRO A 15 -38.19 -8.28 -1.45
N GLY A 16 -37.94 -9.59 -1.39
CA GLY A 16 -37.85 -10.44 -2.58
C GLY A 16 -36.62 -10.20 -3.46
N GLY A 17 -35.44 -10.56 -2.97
CA GLY A 17 -34.24 -10.55 -3.79
C GLY A 17 -33.01 -10.89 -2.96
N VAL A 18 -32.44 -12.07 -3.21
CA VAL A 18 -31.12 -12.44 -2.72
C VAL A 18 -30.09 -11.58 -3.47
N SER A 19 -29.99 -10.31 -3.12
CA SER A 19 -29.00 -9.41 -3.70
C SER A 19 -27.66 -9.65 -3.02
N THR A 20 -26.91 -10.58 -3.61
CA THR A 20 -25.44 -10.64 -3.66
C THR A 20 -24.73 -9.78 -2.61
N PHE A 21 -24.27 -10.45 -1.54
CA PHE A 21 -23.06 -10.03 -0.82
C PHE A 21 -21.94 -9.99 -1.87
N ARG A 22 -21.81 -8.86 -2.57
CA ARG A 22 -20.79 -8.68 -3.60
C ARG A 22 -19.47 -8.77 -2.87
N GLU A 23 -18.65 -9.76 -3.22
CA GLU A 23 -17.28 -9.95 -2.74
C GLU A 23 -16.51 -8.63 -2.94
N SER A 24 -16.55 -7.76 -1.94
CA SER A 24 -15.66 -6.61 -1.93
C SER A 24 -14.32 -7.14 -1.50
N ILE A 25 -13.37 -7.16 -2.44
CA ILE A 25 -11.94 -7.37 -2.16
C ILE A 25 -11.59 -6.62 -0.88
N PRO A 26 -10.91 -7.24 0.09
CA PRO A 26 -10.56 -6.58 1.34
C PRO A 26 -9.82 -5.28 1.05
N LYS A 27 -10.46 -4.15 1.36
CA LYS A 27 -9.82 -2.84 1.19
C LYS A 27 -8.79 -2.69 2.30
N VAL A 28 -7.54 -2.45 1.93
CA VAL A 28 -6.51 -2.05 2.90
C VAL A 28 -7.00 -0.76 3.57
N PRO A 29 -7.02 -0.66 4.91
CA PRO A 29 -7.43 0.58 5.59
C PRO A 29 -6.58 1.77 5.14
N PHE A 30 -7.23 2.91 4.89
CA PHE A 30 -6.58 4.12 4.34
C PHE A 30 -5.32 4.52 5.11
N ARG A 31 -5.39 4.54 6.45
CA ARG A 31 -4.25 4.92 7.30
C ARG A 31 -3.06 3.98 7.11
N ALA A 32 -3.30 2.67 7.08
CA ALA A 32 -2.26 1.69 6.82
C ALA A 32 -1.64 1.86 5.43
N GLN A 33 -2.46 2.09 4.39
CA GLN A 33 -1.93 2.38 3.05
C GLN A 33 -0.98 3.57 3.05
N HIS A 34 -1.40 4.67 3.68
CA HIS A 34 -0.63 5.90 3.71
C HIS A 34 0.71 5.71 4.43
N LEU A 35 0.71 5.02 5.59
CA LEU A 35 1.94 4.72 6.34
C LEU A 35 2.94 3.89 5.52
N VAL A 36 2.45 2.90 4.77
CA VAL A 36 3.30 2.06 3.92
C VAL A 36 3.87 2.87 2.76
N LEU A 37 3.04 3.67 2.08
CA LEU A 37 3.47 4.51 0.97
C LEU A 37 4.51 5.56 1.38
N GLU A 38 4.32 6.20 2.55
CA GLU A 38 5.29 7.15 3.11
C GLU A 38 6.63 6.47 3.45
N ALA A 39 6.57 5.29 4.06
CA ALA A 39 7.77 4.51 4.37
C ALA A 39 8.54 4.15 3.09
N MET A 40 7.84 3.62 2.08
CA MET A 40 8.44 3.29 0.78
C MET A 40 9.04 4.52 0.12
N GLN A 41 8.32 5.64 0.07
CA GLN A 41 8.84 6.88 -0.50
C GLN A 41 10.16 7.26 0.17
N LYS A 42 10.17 7.34 1.51
CA LYS A 42 11.36 7.77 2.27
C LYS A 42 12.56 6.87 2.01
N MET A 43 12.37 5.54 2.09
CA MET A 43 13.43 4.57 1.88
C MET A 43 14.02 4.66 0.46
N LEU A 44 13.16 4.79 -0.56
CA LEU A 44 13.59 4.88 -1.95
C LEU A 44 14.26 6.23 -2.27
N GLU A 45 13.79 7.34 -1.69
CA GLU A 45 14.44 8.65 -1.81
C GLU A 45 15.84 8.62 -1.18
N GLN A 46 15.99 7.98 -0.01
CA GLN A 46 17.27 7.80 0.65
C GLN A 46 18.25 6.92 -0.16
N SER A 47 17.84 5.73 -0.55
CA SER A 47 18.69 4.83 -1.35
C SER A 47 19.02 5.40 -2.72
N GLY A 48 18.02 6.01 -3.38
CA GLY A 48 18.21 6.68 -4.67
C GLY A 48 19.22 7.82 -4.57
N PHE A 49 19.20 8.58 -3.47
CA PHE A 49 20.12 9.71 -3.26
C PHE A 49 21.56 9.23 -3.13
N TYR A 50 21.82 8.21 -2.31
CA TYR A 50 23.16 7.64 -2.19
C TYR A 50 23.65 7.03 -3.51
N PHE A 51 22.76 6.39 -4.26
CA PHE A 51 23.09 5.86 -5.58
C PHE A 51 23.55 6.98 -6.54
N ILE A 52 22.78 8.07 -6.67
CA ILE A 52 23.17 9.16 -7.57
C ILE A 52 24.39 9.93 -7.07
N GLN A 53 24.58 10.07 -5.76
CA GLN A 53 25.74 10.75 -5.19
C GLN A 53 27.02 9.99 -5.53
N ARG A 54 26.96 8.65 -5.57
CA ARG A 54 28.07 7.79 -5.99
C ARG A 54 28.45 7.97 -7.47
N TRP A 55 27.46 8.05 -8.36
CA TRP A 55 27.70 8.05 -9.81
C TRP A 55 27.81 9.45 -10.43
N LEU A 56 27.13 10.43 -9.85
CA LEU A 56 26.91 11.76 -10.40
C LEU A 56 27.08 12.87 -9.33
N PRO A 57 28.18 12.88 -8.54
CA PRO A 57 28.33 13.81 -7.41
C PRO A 57 28.29 15.27 -7.85
N GLN A 58 28.91 15.61 -8.99
CA GLN A 58 28.91 16.98 -9.50
C GLN A 58 27.51 17.43 -9.96
N ALA A 59 26.75 16.54 -10.61
CA ALA A 59 25.40 16.87 -11.03
C ALA A 59 24.44 17.03 -9.83
N CYS A 60 24.64 16.25 -8.76
CA CYS A 60 23.87 16.42 -7.52
C CYS A 60 24.14 17.80 -6.89
N ARG A 61 25.40 18.24 -6.85
CA ARG A 61 25.77 19.60 -6.40
C ARG A 61 25.12 20.69 -7.25
N SER A 62 25.19 20.57 -8.58
CA SER A 62 24.55 21.54 -9.49
C SER A 62 23.03 21.56 -9.37
N ALA A 63 22.40 20.48 -8.92
CA ALA A 63 20.96 20.37 -8.69
C ALA A 63 20.55 20.74 -7.25
N GLU A 64 21.51 21.17 -6.42
CA GLU A 64 21.31 21.50 -5.00
C GLU A 64 20.72 20.35 -4.18
N TRP A 65 20.97 19.10 -4.61
CA TRP A 65 20.58 17.91 -3.87
C TRP A 65 21.58 17.67 -2.76
N VAL A 66 21.33 18.31 -1.62
CA VAL A 66 22.15 18.23 -0.41
C VAL A 66 21.78 17.04 0.49
N CYS A 67 20.56 16.54 0.39
CA CYS A 67 20.05 15.41 1.15
C CYS A 67 19.00 14.61 0.35
N ALA A 68 18.60 13.45 0.89
CA ALA A 68 17.63 12.56 0.27
C ALA A 68 16.27 13.24 0.02
N GLU A 69 15.82 14.04 0.98
CA GLU A 69 14.55 14.75 0.95
C GLU A 69 14.47 15.78 -0.18
N SER A 70 15.62 16.27 -0.66
CA SER A 70 15.71 17.24 -1.75
C SER A 70 15.62 16.60 -3.15
N MET A 71 15.87 15.30 -3.26
CA MET A 71 16.01 14.60 -4.55
C MET A 71 14.67 14.29 -5.20
N GLU A 72 13.65 13.94 -4.41
CA GLU A 72 12.29 13.58 -4.84
C GLU A 72 12.21 12.47 -5.91
N LEU A 73 11.55 11.34 -5.61
CA LEU A 73 11.52 10.16 -6.51
C LEU A 73 11.14 10.47 -7.97
N HIS A 74 10.18 11.37 -8.18
CA HIS A 74 9.70 11.69 -9.52
C HIS A 74 10.75 12.43 -10.38
N ARG A 75 11.75 13.09 -9.75
CA ARG A 75 12.85 13.79 -10.44
C ARG A 75 14.02 12.87 -10.74
N LEU A 76 14.14 11.73 -10.05
CA LEU A 76 15.25 10.79 -10.19
C LEU A 76 15.45 10.31 -11.64
N PHE A 77 14.40 9.78 -12.28
CA PHE A 77 14.53 9.23 -13.63
C PHE A 77 14.83 10.29 -14.70
N PRO A 78 14.17 11.46 -14.72
CA PRO A 78 14.58 12.57 -15.59
C PRO A 78 16.04 12.99 -15.37
N PHE A 79 16.48 13.05 -14.11
CA PHE A 79 17.86 13.41 -13.76
C PHE A 79 18.87 12.40 -14.28
N LEU A 80 18.66 11.10 -14.01
CA LEU A 80 19.52 10.03 -14.52
C LEU A 80 19.63 10.06 -16.04
N ASN A 81 18.52 10.29 -16.75
CA ASN A 81 18.51 10.37 -18.21
C ASN A 81 19.29 11.57 -18.75
N ARG A 82 19.17 12.73 -18.10
CA ARG A 82 19.90 13.95 -18.48
C ARG A 82 21.40 13.77 -18.31
N HIS A 83 21.82 13.08 -17.26
CA HIS A 83 23.22 12.99 -16.87
C HIS A 83 23.93 11.68 -17.26
N LYS A 84 23.22 10.71 -17.86
CA LYS A 84 23.79 9.39 -18.21
C LYS A 84 25.05 9.43 -19.08
N LYS A 85 25.21 10.48 -19.91
CA LYS A 85 26.37 10.67 -20.78
C LYS A 85 27.67 11.03 -20.03
N TYR A 86 27.54 11.50 -18.79
CA TYR A 86 28.69 11.86 -17.95
C TYR A 86 29.26 10.67 -17.18
N VAL A 87 28.63 9.49 -17.28
CA VAL A 87 29.09 8.26 -16.66
C VAL A 87 29.48 7.28 -17.76
N SER A 88 30.76 6.94 -17.87
CA SER A 88 31.27 5.98 -18.87
C SER A 88 31.12 4.52 -18.44
N SER A 89 30.76 4.26 -17.18
CA SER A 89 30.67 2.91 -16.63
C SER A 89 29.54 2.10 -17.28
N LYS A 90 29.91 1.00 -17.93
CA LYS A 90 28.97 -0.01 -18.45
C LYS A 90 28.02 -0.53 -17.36
N GLY A 91 28.52 -0.70 -16.13
CA GLY A 91 27.72 -1.14 -14.98
C GLY A 91 26.60 -0.15 -14.65
N PHE A 92 26.89 1.16 -14.69
CA PHE A 92 25.86 2.19 -14.49
C PHE A 92 24.78 2.14 -15.57
N HIS A 93 25.17 2.02 -16.85
CA HIS A 93 24.19 1.95 -17.94
C HIS A 93 23.32 0.70 -17.89
N GLN A 94 23.87 -0.44 -17.44
CA GLN A 94 23.09 -1.66 -17.21
C GLN A 94 22.08 -1.49 -16.08
N ILE A 95 22.47 -0.88 -14.96
CA ILE A 95 21.55 -0.55 -13.86
C ILE A 95 20.46 0.39 -14.35
N LEU A 96 20.82 1.46 -15.06
CA LEU A 96 19.88 2.44 -15.58
C LEU A 96 18.85 1.79 -16.53
N ALA A 97 19.28 0.91 -17.42
CA ALA A 97 18.38 0.18 -18.31
C ALA A 97 17.36 -0.68 -17.55
N LYS A 98 17.78 -1.35 -16.45
CA LYS A 98 16.87 -2.10 -15.58
C LYS A 98 15.90 -1.19 -14.83
N LEU A 99 16.38 -0.04 -14.34
CA LEU A 99 15.54 0.93 -13.63
C LEU A 99 14.43 1.50 -14.52
N HIS A 100 14.65 1.61 -15.84
CA HIS A 100 13.67 2.17 -16.75
C HIS A 100 12.32 1.43 -16.77
N SER A 101 12.31 0.10 -16.57
CA SER A 101 11.05 -0.66 -16.50
C SER A 101 10.25 -0.35 -15.22
N LEU A 102 10.93 0.08 -14.16
CA LEU A 102 10.32 0.41 -12.86
C LEU A 102 9.85 1.87 -12.78
N ARG A 103 10.22 2.71 -13.75
CA ARG A 103 10.03 4.17 -13.71
C ARG A 103 8.60 4.58 -13.37
N HIS A 104 7.62 3.99 -14.05
CA HIS A 104 6.23 4.37 -13.88
C HIS A 104 5.76 4.07 -12.45
N THR A 105 5.89 2.81 -12.02
CA THR A 105 5.46 2.36 -10.69
C THR A 105 6.19 3.09 -9.57
N VAL A 106 7.52 3.25 -9.66
CA VAL A 106 8.30 3.97 -8.64
C VAL A 106 7.93 5.45 -8.55
N SER A 107 7.67 6.11 -9.68
CA SER A 107 7.20 7.50 -9.67
C SER A 107 5.80 7.62 -9.07
N ASN A 108 4.94 6.62 -9.29
CA ASN A 108 3.58 6.59 -8.75
C ASN A 108 3.54 6.39 -7.23
N ILE A 109 4.55 5.75 -6.61
CA ILE A 109 4.64 5.62 -5.14
C ILE A 109 4.58 6.99 -4.47
N ARG A 110 5.41 7.94 -4.93
CA ARG A 110 5.41 9.32 -4.42
C ARG A 110 4.09 10.01 -4.69
N HIS A 111 3.55 9.87 -5.90
CA HIS A 111 2.27 10.49 -6.27
C HIS A 111 1.15 10.01 -5.34
N ALA A 112 1.08 8.70 -5.08
CA ALA A 112 0.10 8.10 -4.17
C ALA A 112 0.31 8.54 -2.72
N ALA A 113 1.56 8.58 -2.23
CA ALA A 113 1.89 9.03 -0.88
C ALA A 113 1.49 10.50 -0.65
N VAL A 114 1.99 11.41 -1.50
CA VAL A 114 1.83 12.87 -1.35
C VAL A 114 0.38 13.29 -1.54
N HIS A 115 -0.32 12.73 -2.53
CA HIS A 115 -1.71 13.08 -2.80
C HIS A 115 -2.72 12.17 -2.08
N ARG A 116 -2.23 11.27 -1.21
CA ARG A 116 -3.05 10.36 -0.39
C ARG A 116 -4.06 9.57 -1.23
N ILE A 117 -3.60 9.05 -2.36
CA ILE A 117 -4.45 8.33 -3.32
C ILE A 117 -4.64 6.91 -2.83
N LEU A 118 -5.90 6.53 -2.59
CA LEU A 118 -6.29 5.16 -2.26
C LEU A 118 -5.85 4.19 -3.35
N GLN A 119 -5.19 3.12 -2.92
CA GLN A 119 -4.82 1.97 -3.74
C GLN A 119 -5.71 0.78 -3.39
N ASP A 120 -5.96 -0.09 -4.35
CA ASP A 120 -6.38 -1.45 -4.04
C ASP A 120 -5.19 -2.29 -3.54
N SER A 121 -5.48 -3.49 -3.02
CA SER A 121 -4.46 -4.37 -2.43
C SER A 121 -3.42 -4.83 -3.45
N GLU A 122 -3.83 -5.06 -4.70
CA GLU A 122 -2.96 -5.53 -5.77
C GLU A 122 -1.97 -4.43 -6.18
N SER A 123 -2.49 -3.23 -6.46
CA SER A 123 -1.69 -2.05 -6.79
C SER A 123 -0.69 -1.71 -5.69
N LEU A 124 -1.08 -1.82 -4.40
CA LEU A 124 -0.16 -1.57 -3.29
C LEU A 124 0.96 -2.62 -3.22
N LEU A 125 0.66 -3.89 -3.47
CA LEU A 125 1.66 -4.96 -3.50
C LEU A 125 2.58 -4.84 -4.71
N GLU A 126 2.07 -4.47 -5.88
CA GLU A 126 2.88 -4.17 -7.06
C GLU A 126 3.85 -3.02 -6.81
N MET A 127 3.40 -1.96 -6.14
CA MET A 127 4.26 -0.85 -5.73
C MET A 127 5.37 -1.32 -4.77
N LEU A 128 5.05 -2.19 -3.80
CA LEU A 128 6.03 -2.77 -2.88
C LEU A 128 7.08 -3.61 -3.62
N GLN A 129 6.65 -4.46 -4.55
CA GLN A 129 7.56 -5.26 -5.38
C GLN A 129 8.46 -4.39 -6.25
N ALA A 130 7.92 -3.32 -6.84
CA ALA A 130 8.70 -2.37 -7.61
C ALA A 130 9.72 -1.61 -6.74
N ALA A 131 9.38 -1.29 -5.49
CA ALA A 131 10.29 -0.70 -4.53
C ALA A 131 11.46 -1.65 -4.19
N VAL A 132 11.16 -2.94 -3.90
CA VAL A 132 12.18 -3.97 -3.68
C VAL A 132 13.10 -4.10 -4.90
N ALA A 133 12.52 -4.22 -6.09
CA ALA A 133 13.26 -4.34 -7.34
C ALA A 133 14.16 -3.12 -7.59
N PHE A 134 13.67 -1.92 -7.28
CA PHE A 134 14.44 -0.68 -7.39
C PHE A 134 15.66 -0.70 -6.46
N ALA A 135 15.47 -0.95 -5.17
CA ALA A 135 16.54 -0.97 -4.17
C ALA A 135 17.60 -2.04 -4.49
N SER A 136 17.14 -3.22 -4.92
CA SER A 136 18.00 -4.32 -5.36
C SER A 136 18.80 -3.94 -6.61
N CYS A 137 18.17 -3.30 -7.60
CA CYS A 137 18.83 -2.86 -8.84
C CYS A 137 19.96 -1.85 -8.59
N ILE A 138 19.79 -0.93 -7.63
CA ILE A 138 20.83 0.05 -7.28
C ILE A 138 21.86 -0.50 -6.29
N GLY A 139 21.67 -1.73 -5.81
CA GLY A 139 22.60 -2.45 -4.94
C GLY A 139 22.50 -2.08 -3.46
N ASP A 140 21.41 -1.46 -3.02
CA ASP A 140 21.18 -1.15 -1.61
C ASP A 140 20.57 -2.36 -0.89
N LYS A 141 21.44 -3.22 -0.35
CA LYS A 141 21.02 -4.46 0.34
C LYS A 141 20.20 -4.20 1.60
N GLY A 142 20.51 -3.14 2.34
CA GLY A 142 19.81 -2.81 3.59
C GLY A 142 18.36 -2.41 3.31
N CYS A 143 18.18 -1.46 2.38
CA CYS A 143 16.87 -1.03 1.92
C CYS A 143 16.08 -2.18 1.27
N THR A 144 16.76 -3.03 0.48
CA THR A 144 16.13 -4.22 -0.13
C THR A 144 15.55 -5.14 0.92
N GLN A 145 16.33 -5.52 1.95
CA GLN A 145 15.87 -6.41 3.02
C GLN A 145 14.70 -5.83 3.81
N GLN A 146 14.74 -4.54 4.11
CA GLN A 146 13.65 -3.84 4.81
C GLN A 146 12.37 -3.83 3.96
N LEU A 147 12.46 -3.55 2.65
CA LEU A 147 11.32 -3.57 1.73
C LEU A 147 10.78 -4.99 1.51
N GLU A 148 11.64 -6.02 1.46
CA GLU A 148 11.22 -7.43 1.38
C GLU A 148 10.45 -7.86 2.65
N PHE A 149 10.95 -7.45 3.82
CA PHE A 149 10.27 -7.69 5.08
C PHE A 149 8.91 -6.98 5.13
N LEU A 150 8.85 -5.71 4.72
CA LEU A 150 7.59 -4.97 4.63
C LEU A 150 6.61 -5.63 3.65
N CYS A 151 7.08 -6.02 2.46
CA CYS A 151 6.27 -6.65 1.42
C CYS A 151 5.69 -8.00 1.87
N SER A 152 6.52 -8.89 2.42
CA SER A 152 6.09 -10.20 2.92
C SER A 152 5.11 -10.06 4.09
N THR A 153 5.36 -9.11 5.00
CA THR A 153 4.47 -8.87 6.12
C THR A 153 3.12 -8.29 5.68
N MET A 154 3.12 -7.33 4.75
CA MET A 154 1.89 -6.79 4.17
C MET A 154 1.07 -7.86 3.47
N ASN A 155 1.71 -8.73 2.69
CA ASN A 155 1.03 -9.84 2.01
C ASN A 155 0.40 -10.80 3.03
N ASN A 156 1.12 -11.14 4.11
CA ASN A 156 0.59 -11.99 5.19
C ASN A 156 -0.61 -11.34 5.92
N LEU A 157 -0.54 -10.05 6.22
CA LEU A 157 -1.63 -9.33 6.86
C LEU A 157 -2.88 -9.26 5.97
N LEU A 158 -2.69 -9.03 4.68
CA LEU A 158 -3.76 -9.05 3.68
C LEU A 158 -4.40 -10.43 3.58
N PHE A 159 -3.59 -11.48 3.50
CA PHE A 159 -4.06 -12.86 3.49
C PHE A 159 -4.90 -13.17 4.74
N GLN A 160 -4.38 -12.86 5.93
CA GLN A 160 -5.11 -13.07 7.19
C GLN A 160 -6.41 -12.25 7.28
N MET A 161 -6.44 -11.05 6.71
CA MET A 161 -7.66 -10.24 6.65
C MET A 161 -8.68 -10.87 5.69
N ASN A 162 -8.23 -11.35 4.53
CA ASN A 162 -9.09 -12.00 3.55
C ASN A 162 -9.72 -13.29 4.11
N GLU A 163 -8.91 -14.14 4.76
CA GLU A 163 -9.40 -15.37 5.41
C GLU A 163 -10.44 -15.06 6.49
N ARG A 164 -10.17 -14.06 7.34
CA ARG A 164 -11.13 -13.63 8.37
C ARG A 164 -12.43 -13.13 7.77
N LEU A 165 -12.36 -12.32 6.71
CA LEU A 165 -13.55 -11.83 6.00
C LEU A 165 -14.32 -12.99 5.36
N HIS A 166 -13.64 -13.93 4.72
CA HIS A 166 -14.27 -15.11 4.13
C HIS A 166 -15.00 -15.94 5.20
N HIS A 167 -14.34 -16.24 6.31
CA HIS A 167 -14.96 -16.96 7.43
C HIS A 167 -16.16 -16.21 8.03
N LEU A 168 -16.07 -14.88 8.17
CA LEU A 168 -17.19 -14.06 8.64
C LEU A 168 -18.37 -14.09 7.65
N GLN A 169 -18.10 -13.98 6.35
CA GLN A 169 -19.12 -14.09 5.31
C GLN A 169 -19.82 -15.45 5.37
N GLN A 170 -19.08 -16.56 5.47
CA GLN A 170 -19.67 -17.90 5.60
C GLN A 170 -20.57 -18.01 6.83
N ARG A 171 -20.12 -17.49 7.98
CA ARG A 171 -20.91 -17.48 9.22
C ARG A 171 -22.19 -16.66 9.08
N VAL A 172 -22.10 -15.48 8.46
CA VAL A 172 -23.27 -14.61 8.21
C VAL A 172 -24.26 -15.30 7.27
N LEU A 173 -23.80 -15.95 6.19
CA LEU A 173 -24.65 -16.69 5.26
C LEU A 173 -25.40 -17.83 5.96
N VAL A 174 -24.73 -18.58 6.83
CA VAL A 174 -25.38 -19.62 7.66
C VAL A 174 -26.44 -19.00 8.58
N GLN A 175 -26.13 -17.89 9.24
CA GLN A 175 -27.10 -17.21 10.11
C GLN A 175 -28.31 -16.68 9.34
N ILE A 176 -28.11 -16.14 8.13
CA ILE A 176 -29.20 -15.71 7.26
C ILE A 176 -30.11 -16.89 6.91
N ARG A 177 -29.55 -18.05 6.54
CA ARG A 177 -30.33 -19.28 6.25
C ARG A 177 -31.16 -19.72 7.46
N ILE A 178 -30.60 -19.67 8.67
CA ILE A 178 -31.31 -19.99 9.92
C ILE A 178 -32.41 -18.95 10.20
N CYS A 179 -32.16 -17.67 9.95
CA CYS A 179 -33.17 -16.62 10.13
C CYS A 179 -34.36 -16.78 9.18
N HIS A 180 -34.11 -17.25 7.95
CA HIS A 180 -35.17 -17.53 6.98
C HIS A 180 -36.11 -18.67 7.41
N SER A 181 -35.68 -19.59 8.29
CA SER A 181 -36.53 -20.67 8.79
C SER A 181 -37.33 -20.32 10.07
N ARG A 182 -37.04 -19.18 10.73
CA ARG A 182 -37.72 -18.73 11.97
C ARG A 182 -37.90 -17.20 12.04
N PRO A 183 -38.82 -16.60 11.26
CA PRO A 183 -38.88 -15.16 11.06
C PRO A 183 -39.36 -14.32 12.26
N ALA A 184 -40.21 -14.87 13.15
CA ALA A 184 -40.82 -14.09 14.25
C ALA A 184 -39.88 -13.86 15.45
N GLU A 185 -39.04 -14.85 15.81
CA GLU A 185 -38.11 -14.74 16.96
C GLU A 185 -36.89 -13.85 16.69
N LEU A 186 -36.57 -13.58 15.41
CA LEU A 186 -35.28 -13.02 15.01
C LEU A 186 -35.35 -11.58 14.49
N MET A 187 -36.53 -10.97 14.47
CA MET A 187 -36.74 -9.58 14.03
C MET A 187 -35.95 -8.59 14.92
N GLN A 188 -35.94 -8.81 16.24
CA GLN A 188 -35.18 -7.99 17.20
C GLN A 188 -33.67 -8.15 17.03
N ARG A 189 -33.17 -9.36 16.73
CA ARG A 189 -31.75 -9.62 16.44
C ARG A 189 -31.29 -9.00 15.14
N ARG A 190 -32.16 -8.98 14.11
CA ARG A 190 -31.87 -8.37 12.82
C ARG A 190 -31.63 -6.86 12.92
N ALA A 191 -32.34 -6.16 13.81
CA ALA A 191 -32.13 -4.74 14.07
C ALA A 191 -30.74 -4.41 14.66
N LEU A 192 -30.10 -5.37 15.36
CA LEU A 192 -28.78 -5.20 15.99
C LEU A 192 -27.61 -5.56 15.05
N LEU A 193 -27.88 -6.25 13.93
CA LEU A 193 -26.85 -6.69 12.98
C LEU A 193 -26.02 -5.54 12.38
N PRO A 194 -26.61 -4.41 11.92
CA PRO A 194 -25.82 -3.32 11.33
C PRO A 194 -24.79 -2.75 12.29
N GLU A 195 -25.17 -2.53 13.55
CA GLU A 195 -24.28 -2.01 14.59
C GLU A 195 -23.20 -3.02 14.99
N ALA A 196 -23.56 -4.30 15.10
CA ALA A 196 -22.58 -5.36 15.35
C ALA A 196 -21.55 -5.49 14.22
N VAL A 197 -22.00 -5.43 12.96
CA VAL A 197 -21.11 -5.44 11.78
C VAL A 197 -20.21 -4.22 11.79
N ARG A 198 -20.74 -3.01 12.04
CA ARG A 198 -19.96 -1.76 12.12
C ARG A 198 -18.83 -1.87 13.14
N ARG A 199 -19.13 -2.30 14.37
CA ARG A 199 -18.13 -2.46 15.43
C ARG A 199 -17.05 -3.47 15.09
N LEU A 200 -17.41 -4.60 14.46
CA LEU A 200 -16.44 -5.60 14.04
C LEU A 200 -15.54 -5.08 12.91
N THR A 201 -16.08 -4.33 11.96
CA THR A 201 -15.30 -3.68 10.90
C THR A 201 -14.32 -2.67 11.49
N GLU A 202 -14.79 -1.77 12.36
CA GLU A 202 -13.95 -0.76 13.02
C GLU A 202 -12.83 -1.40 13.86
N GLN A 203 -13.14 -2.45 14.61
CA GLN A 203 -12.15 -3.21 15.38
C GLN A 203 -11.10 -3.88 14.47
N SER A 204 -11.54 -4.45 13.35
CA SER A 204 -10.65 -5.07 12.36
C SER A 204 -9.72 -4.03 11.71
N GLU A 205 -10.25 -2.88 11.30
CA GLU A 205 -9.45 -1.78 10.75
C GLU A 205 -8.45 -1.24 11.77
N HIS A 206 -8.87 -1.05 13.02
CA HIS A 206 -8.00 -0.59 14.10
C HIS A 206 -6.83 -1.56 14.33
N MET A 207 -7.11 -2.86 14.41
CA MET A 207 -6.09 -3.89 14.58
C MET A 207 -5.11 -3.90 13.40
N PHE A 208 -5.60 -3.85 12.15
CA PHE A 208 -4.74 -3.81 10.97
C PHE A 208 -3.85 -2.56 10.96
N ASN A 209 -4.42 -1.39 11.25
CA ASN A 209 -3.66 -0.14 11.36
C ASN A 209 -2.57 -0.21 12.44
N SER A 210 -2.88 -0.79 13.60
CA SER A 210 -1.89 -0.97 14.68
C SER A 210 -0.75 -1.87 14.24
N GLN A 211 -1.05 -3.01 13.60
CA GLN A 211 -0.03 -3.94 13.10
C GLN A 211 0.88 -3.26 12.09
N VAL A 212 0.31 -2.58 11.09
CA VAL A 212 1.08 -1.85 10.07
C VAL A 212 1.92 -0.73 10.69
N GLN A 213 1.37 0.02 11.64
CA GLN A 213 2.11 1.06 12.34
C GLN A 213 3.32 0.49 13.08
N ASP A 214 3.19 -0.64 13.78
CA ASP A 214 4.30 -1.28 14.48
C ASP A 214 5.37 -1.79 13.52
N ILE A 215 4.97 -2.35 12.38
CA ILE A 215 5.89 -2.84 11.34
C ILE A 215 6.65 -1.67 10.71
N VAL A 216 5.95 -0.61 10.30
CA VAL A 216 6.57 0.58 9.70
C VAL A 216 7.50 1.24 10.70
N ARG A 217 7.12 1.36 11.97
CA ARG A 217 7.99 1.89 13.02
C ARG A 217 9.26 1.06 13.19
N LYS A 218 9.14 -0.28 13.25
CA LYS A 218 10.31 -1.17 13.36
C LYS A 218 11.22 -1.09 12.13
N ASN A 219 10.65 -0.94 10.93
CA ASN A 219 11.42 -0.76 9.70
C ASN A 219 12.16 0.59 9.67
N LEU A 220 11.47 1.69 9.97
CA LEU A 220 12.05 3.04 9.91
C LEU A 220 13.04 3.35 11.05
N LEU A 221 12.98 2.62 12.17
CA LEU A 221 13.99 2.71 13.24
C LEU A 221 15.32 2.01 12.88
N LEU A 222 15.38 1.30 11.76
CA LEU A 222 16.57 0.64 11.23
C LEU A 222 17.22 1.41 10.07
N CYS A 223 16.72 2.61 9.72
CA CYS A 223 17.22 3.47 8.65
C CYS A 223 18.08 4.63 9.18
#